data_AF-A0A2H5ZTP4-F1
#
_entry.id   AF-A0A2H5ZTP4-F1
#
_cell.length_a   1.000
_cell.length_b   1.000
_cell.length_c   1.000
_cell.angle_alpha   90.00
_cell.angle_beta   90.00
_cell.angle_gamma   90.00
#
_symmetry.space_group_name_H-M   'P 1'
#
loop_
_entity.id
_entity.type
_entity.pdbx_description
1 polymer ?
#
loop_
_entity_poly.entity_id
_entity_poly.type
_entity_poly.pdbx_seq_one_letter_code
_entity_poly.pdbx_strand_id
1 'polypeptide(L)'
;MYDAVALTPEQRALLQGFQRDMYLLVLAGVWCGDCVNQCPILQRFAEATPRIGLRFLDRDEHPDVRELLSINRGYRIPMVVFLSEDFVEVARYGERTLSLYRQMAADRLGPACPVGVVPPGEDLLRRVVQEWLNEVERVQLLLRLSPRLRLVHGD
;
A
#
# COMPACT_ATOMS: atom_id res chain seq x y z
N MET A 1 12.64 11.75 -1.68
CA MET A 1 11.25 11.23 -1.59
C MET A 1 10.95 10.81 -0.16
N TYR A 2 11.70 9.87 0.43
CA TYR A 2 11.44 9.36 1.79
C TYR A 2 11.20 10.46 2.83
N ASP A 3 12.01 11.54 2.81
CA ASP A 3 11.87 12.68 3.72
C ASP A 3 10.59 13.51 3.50
N ALA A 4 10.03 13.47 2.29
CA ALA A 4 8.80 14.18 1.94
C ALA A 4 7.54 13.47 2.48
N VAL A 5 7.63 12.19 2.84
CA VAL A 5 6.51 11.47 3.46
C VAL A 5 6.41 11.85 4.92
N ALA A 6 5.44 12.71 5.25
CA ALA A 6 5.12 13.09 6.61
C ALA A 6 3.76 12.51 7.03
N LEU A 7 3.73 11.84 8.19
CA LEU A 7 2.49 11.36 8.80
C LEU A 7 1.94 12.43 9.74
N THR A 8 0.64 12.68 9.70
CA THR A 8 -0.01 13.54 10.70
C THR A 8 -0.02 12.87 12.08
N PRO A 9 -0.21 13.63 13.18
CA PRO A 9 -0.38 13.05 14.51
C PRO A 9 -1.48 11.99 14.58
N GLU A 10 -2.60 12.22 13.88
CA GLU A 10 -3.75 11.30 13.85
C GLU A 10 -3.40 10.00 13.11
N GLN A 11 -2.71 10.09 11.97
CA GLN A 11 -2.25 8.92 11.21
C GLN A 11 -1.25 8.09 12.03
N ARG A 12 -0.33 8.75 12.75
CA ARG A 12 0.60 8.07 13.65
C ARG A 12 -0.13 7.39 14.81
N ALA A 13 -1.08 8.07 15.43
CA ALA A 13 -1.88 7.50 16.52
C ALA A 13 -2.68 6.28 16.07
N LEU A 14 -3.26 6.32 14.85
CA LEU A 14 -3.95 5.18 14.26
C LEU A 14 -3.03 3.97 14.11
N LEU A 15 -1.86 4.14 13.48
CA LEU A 15 -0.87 3.08 13.29
C LEU A 15 -0.37 2.51 14.61
N GLN A 16 -0.15 3.35 15.62
CA GLN A 16 0.27 2.93 16.96
C GLN A 16 -0.82 2.16 17.73
N GLY A 17 -2.10 2.38 17.38
CA GLY A 17 -3.24 1.67 17.98
C GLY A 17 -3.42 0.22 17.48
N PHE A 18 -2.66 -0.19 16.47
CA PHE A 18 -2.73 -1.52 15.88
C PHE A 18 -2.45 -2.63 16.91
N GLN A 19 -3.23 -3.72 16.84
CA GLN A 19 -3.21 -4.81 17.83
C GLN A 19 -2.84 -6.18 17.26
N ARG A 20 -2.91 -6.38 15.94
CA ARG A 20 -2.50 -7.63 15.27
C ARG A 20 -1.21 -7.43 14.50
N ASP A 21 -0.39 -8.46 14.45
CA ASP A 21 0.77 -8.44 13.57
C ASP A 21 0.31 -8.72 12.14
N MET A 22 0.83 -7.93 11.20
CA MET A 22 0.63 -8.11 9.76
C MET A 22 1.96 -7.97 9.03
N TYR A 23 2.09 -8.68 7.92
CA TYR A 23 3.26 -8.58 7.06
C TYR A 23 2.90 -8.02 5.69
N LEU A 24 3.72 -7.08 5.23
CA LEU A 24 3.64 -6.50 3.90
C LEU A 24 4.85 -6.99 3.11
N LEU A 25 4.60 -7.80 2.09
CA LEU A 25 5.60 -8.23 1.13
C LEU A 25 5.43 -7.42 -0.16
N VAL A 26 6.44 -6.65 -0.52
CA VAL A 26 6.37 -5.71 -1.65
C VAL A 26 7.30 -6.16 -2.77
N LEU A 27 6.74 -6.55 -3.91
CA LEU A 27 7.52 -6.72 -5.13
C LEU A 27 7.77 -5.34 -5.74
N ALA A 28 9.03 -4.93 -5.82
CA ALA A 28 9.41 -3.58 -6.23
C ALA A 28 10.64 -3.60 -7.16
N GLY A 29 10.96 -2.45 -7.75
CA GLY A 29 12.18 -2.25 -8.52
C GLY A 29 12.66 -0.81 -8.36
N VAL A 30 13.94 -0.62 -8.02
CA VAL A 30 14.52 0.70 -7.73
C VAL A 30 14.49 1.65 -8.93
N TRP A 31 14.40 1.10 -10.15
CA TRP A 31 14.29 1.84 -11.40
C TRP A 31 12.85 2.31 -11.70
N CYS A 32 11.85 1.82 -10.97
CA CYS A 32 10.45 2.16 -11.22
C CYS A 32 10.05 3.42 -10.46
N GLY A 33 9.64 4.46 -11.19
CA GLY A 33 9.18 5.72 -10.61
C GLY A 33 8.03 5.56 -9.61
N ASP A 34 7.07 4.67 -9.87
CA ASP A 34 5.97 4.39 -8.93
C ASP A 34 6.47 3.72 -7.63
N CYS A 35 7.49 2.85 -7.71
CA CYS A 35 8.11 2.25 -6.54
C CYS A 35 8.85 3.32 -5.71
N VAL A 36 9.68 4.14 -6.36
CA VAL A 36 10.40 5.24 -5.71
C VAL A 36 9.45 6.21 -5.02
N ASN A 37 8.25 6.42 -5.58
CA ASN A 37 7.22 7.34 -5.09
C ASN A 37 6.20 6.75 -4.11
N GLN A 38 6.19 5.43 -3.87
CA GLN A 38 5.20 4.83 -2.96
C GLN A 38 5.79 3.90 -1.91
N CYS A 39 6.87 3.16 -2.21
CA CYS A 39 7.49 2.25 -1.24
C CYS A 39 7.92 2.93 0.07
N PRO A 40 8.48 4.15 0.06
CA PRO A 40 8.78 4.88 1.30
C PRO A 40 7.57 5.21 2.17
N ILE A 41 6.34 5.25 1.63
CA ILE A 41 5.13 5.44 2.42
C ILE A 41 4.91 4.24 3.34
N LEU A 42 5.02 3.03 2.79
CA LEU A 42 4.91 1.78 3.53
C LEU A 42 6.02 1.65 4.58
N GLN A 43 7.23 2.10 4.24
CA GLN A 43 8.35 2.15 5.19
C GLN A 43 8.03 3.06 6.39
N ARG A 44 7.49 4.27 6.16
CA ARG A 44 7.06 5.17 7.25
C ARG A 44 5.96 4.57 8.13
N PHE A 45 5.05 3.78 7.55
CA PHE A 45 4.05 3.07 8.33
C PHE A 45 4.67 1.98 9.20
N ALA A 46 5.58 1.18 8.64
CA ALA A 46 6.28 0.14 9.38
C ALA A 46 7.14 0.68 10.53
N GLU A 47 7.69 1.89 10.38
CA GLU A 47 8.43 2.57 11.45
C GLU A 47 7.53 3.19 12.52
N ALA A 48 6.26 3.47 12.20
CA ALA A 48 5.32 4.06 13.14
C ALA A 48 4.76 3.04 14.14
N THR A 49 4.84 1.74 13.86
CA THR A 49 4.26 0.68 14.70
C THR A 49 5.02 -0.65 14.58
N PRO A 50 5.27 -1.37 15.68
CA PRO A 50 5.94 -2.69 15.63
C PRO A 50 5.07 -3.79 15.01
N ARG A 51 3.79 -3.50 14.75
CA ARG A 51 2.79 -4.45 14.24
C ARG A 51 2.85 -4.70 12.73
N ILE A 52 3.71 -3.98 12.02
CA ILE A 52 3.90 -4.12 10.58
C ILE A 52 5.31 -4.64 10.32
N GLY A 53 5.42 -5.87 9.81
CA GLY A 53 6.66 -6.36 9.25
C GLY A 53 6.71 -6.12 7.74
N LEU A 54 7.59 -5.23 7.28
CA LEU A 54 7.75 -4.88 5.87
C LEU A 54 8.97 -5.55 5.24
N ARG A 55 8.80 -6.15 4.07
CA ARG A 55 9.89 -6.72 3.25
C ARG A 55 9.71 -6.36 1.78
N PHE A 56 10.83 -6.14 1.10
CA PHE A 56 10.89 -5.86 -0.32
C PHE A 56 11.55 -7.03 -1.05
N LEU A 57 11.01 -7.40 -2.20
CA LEU A 57 11.58 -8.32 -3.17
C LEU A 57 11.91 -7.56 -4.45
N ASP A 58 13.10 -7.77 -5.00
CA ASP A 58 13.43 -7.22 -6.31
C ASP A 58 12.68 -7.99 -7.41
N ARG A 59 11.91 -7.27 -8.21
CA ARG A 59 11.08 -7.84 -9.27
C ARG A 59 11.89 -8.62 -10.30
N ASP A 60 13.12 -8.21 -10.59
CA ASP A 60 13.95 -8.81 -11.63
C ASP A 60 14.69 -10.06 -11.10
N GLU A 61 14.88 -10.17 -9.78
CA GLU A 61 15.46 -11.34 -9.10
C GLU A 61 14.43 -12.45 -8.82
N HIS A 62 13.13 -12.15 -8.84
CA HIS A 62 12.04 -13.07 -8.50
C HIS A 62 10.99 -13.22 -9.63
N PRO A 63 11.34 -13.86 -10.77
CA PRO A 63 10.45 -13.97 -11.94
C PRO A 63 9.19 -14.80 -11.70
N ASP A 64 9.27 -15.79 -10.81
CA ASP A 64 8.16 -16.64 -10.37
C ASP A 64 7.13 -15.84 -9.55
N VAL A 65 7.59 -15.03 -8.59
CA VAL A 65 6.75 -14.12 -7.80
C VAL A 65 6.12 -13.07 -8.71
N ARG A 66 6.88 -12.52 -9.65
CA ARG A 66 6.37 -11.55 -10.64
C ARG A 66 5.22 -12.11 -11.47
N GLU A 67 5.34 -13.36 -11.92
CA GLU A 67 4.28 -14.02 -12.70
C GLU A 67 3.02 -14.20 -11.83
N LEU A 68 3.19 -14.71 -10.60
CA LEU A 68 2.10 -14.94 -9.65
C LEU A 68 1.36 -13.66 -9.25
N LEU A 69 2.06 -12.52 -9.20
CA LEU A 69 1.50 -11.21 -8.83
C LEU A 69 1.07 -10.38 -10.05
N SER A 70 1.05 -10.94 -11.25
CA SER A 70 0.62 -10.21 -12.45
C SER A 70 -0.84 -9.75 -12.35
N ILE A 71 -1.08 -8.50 -12.76
CA ILE A 71 -2.43 -7.92 -12.83
C ILE A 71 -2.66 -7.35 -14.22
N ASN A 72 -3.86 -7.58 -14.76
CA ASN A 72 -4.19 -7.22 -16.14
C ASN A 72 -3.12 -7.69 -17.16
N ARG A 73 -2.62 -8.93 -16.97
CA ARG A 73 -1.53 -9.54 -17.76
C ARG A 73 -0.24 -8.70 -17.81
N GLY A 74 -0.05 -7.80 -16.85
CA GLY A 74 1.11 -6.93 -16.75
C GLY A 74 1.91 -7.21 -15.49
N TYR A 75 3.24 -7.12 -15.62
CA TYR A 75 4.18 -7.15 -14.50
C TYR A 75 4.27 -5.76 -13.88
N ARG A 76 3.22 -5.41 -13.16
CA ARG A 76 3.08 -4.12 -12.50
C ARG A 76 3.85 -4.13 -11.18
N ILE A 77 4.44 -2.99 -10.81
CA ILE A 77 5.12 -2.77 -9.52
C ILE A 77 4.95 -1.30 -9.08
N PRO A 78 4.90 -1.01 -7.77
CA PRO A 78 5.00 -1.97 -6.67
C PRO A 78 3.74 -2.85 -6.55
N MET A 79 3.90 -4.13 -6.19
CA MET A 79 2.79 -4.99 -5.79
C MET A 79 2.94 -5.29 -4.32
N VAL A 80 1.91 -4.97 -3.52
CA VAL A 80 1.92 -5.26 -2.07
C VAL A 80 1.02 -6.45 -1.80
N VAL A 81 1.58 -7.47 -1.16
CA VAL A 81 0.84 -8.60 -0.60
C VAL A 81 0.75 -8.41 0.91
N PHE A 82 -0.48 -8.33 1.42
CA PHE A 82 -0.78 -8.26 2.84
C PHE A 82 -1.00 -9.66 3.38
N LEU A 83 -0.32 -9.98 4.47
CA LEU A 83 -0.31 -11.30 5.08
C LEU A 83 -0.68 -11.18 6.57
N SER A 84 -1.39 -12.16 7.09
CA SER A 84 -1.62 -12.32 8.54
C SER A 84 -0.34 -12.74 9.27
N GLU A 85 -0.40 -12.77 10.60
CA GLU A 85 0.71 -13.20 11.47
C GLU A 85 1.23 -14.62 11.19
N ASP A 86 0.41 -15.47 10.58
CA ASP A 86 0.74 -16.83 10.14
C ASP A 86 0.94 -16.94 8.61
N PHE A 87 1.29 -15.82 7.96
CA PHE A 87 1.64 -15.72 6.54
C PHE A 87 0.53 -16.13 5.56
N VAL A 88 -0.74 -16.10 5.98
CA VAL A 88 -1.88 -16.32 5.08
C VAL A 88 -2.19 -15.02 4.35
N GLU A 89 -2.35 -15.09 3.03
CA GLU A 89 -2.70 -13.93 2.22
C GLU A 89 -4.08 -13.37 2.59
N VAL A 90 -4.10 -12.05 2.86
CA VAL A 90 -5.29 -11.29 3.24
C VAL A 90 -5.78 -10.44 2.07
N ALA A 91 -4.85 -9.78 1.38
CA ALA A 91 -5.15 -8.89 0.28
C ALA A 91 -3.92 -8.65 -0.60
N ARG A 92 -4.14 -8.19 -1.83
CA ARG A 92 -3.12 -7.60 -2.69
C ARG A 92 -3.53 -6.20 -3.11
N TYR A 93 -2.57 -5.30 -3.26
CA TYR A 93 -2.79 -3.97 -3.84
C TYR A 93 -1.79 -3.67 -4.95
N GLY A 94 -2.31 -3.06 -6.03
CA GLY A 94 -1.61 -2.83 -7.30
C GLY A 94 -0.68 -1.61 -7.31
N GLU A 95 -0.14 -1.30 -8.50
CA GLU A 95 0.97 -0.35 -8.63
C GLU A 95 0.67 1.09 -8.22
N ARG A 96 -0.58 1.52 -8.31
CA ARG A 96 -0.95 2.93 -8.19
C ARG A 96 -2.29 3.02 -7.48
N THR A 97 -2.35 3.99 -6.57
CA THR A 97 -3.60 4.34 -5.93
C THR A 97 -4.53 5.06 -6.90
N LEU A 98 -5.80 5.23 -6.49
CA LEU A 98 -6.80 5.91 -7.30
C LEU A 98 -6.38 7.36 -7.60
N SER A 99 -5.78 8.06 -6.64
CA SER A 99 -5.31 9.44 -6.86
C SER A 99 -4.22 9.52 -7.93
N LEU A 100 -3.32 8.54 -8.01
CA LEU A 100 -2.31 8.48 -9.09
C LEU A 100 -2.94 8.20 -10.45
N TYR A 101 -3.89 7.26 -10.54
CA TYR A 101 -4.59 7.01 -11.80
C TYR A 101 -5.41 8.21 -12.26
N ARG A 102 -6.06 8.94 -11.36
CA ARG A 102 -6.80 10.17 -11.69
C ARG A 102 -5.87 11.26 -12.20
N GLN A 103 -4.70 11.45 -11.57
CA GLN A 103 -3.68 12.37 -12.08
C GLN A 103 -3.24 11.99 -13.50
N MET A 104 -2.88 10.71 -13.70
CA MET A 104 -2.48 10.21 -15.02
C MET A 104 -3.57 10.37 -16.08
N ALA A 105 -4.83 10.13 -15.71
CA ALA A 105 -5.97 10.31 -16.60
C ALA A 105 -6.14 11.77 -16.99
N ALA A 106 -6.05 12.71 -16.03
CA ALA A 106 -6.10 14.14 -16.31
C ALA A 106 -4.95 14.59 -17.25
N ASP A 107 -3.74 14.08 -17.03
CA ASP A 107 -2.56 14.43 -17.82
C ASP A 107 -2.61 13.85 -19.26
N ARG A 108 -3.22 12.68 -19.46
CA ARG A 108 -3.10 11.90 -20.71
C ARG A 108 -4.38 11.79 -21.54
N LEU A 109 -5.55 11.80 -20.90
CA LEU A 109 -6.83 11.51 -21.57
C LEU A 109 -7.63 12.76 -21.95
N GLY A 110 -7.17 13.95 -21.55
CA GLY A 110 -7.80 15.22 -21.91
C GLY A 110 -9.22 15.40 -21.33
N PRO A 111 -9.93 16.48 -21.73
CA PRO A 111 -11.22 16.86 -21.15
C PRO A 111 -12.38 15.88 -21.44
N ALA A 112 -12.17 14.85 -22.26
CA ALA A 112 -13.19 13.84 -22.57
C ALA A 112 -13.26 12.71 -21.52
N CYS A 113 -12.32 12.65 -20.57
CA CYS A 113 -12.36 11.65 -19.51
C CYS A 113 -13.25 12.15 -18.36
N PRO A 114 -14.31 11.42 -17.97
CA PRO A 114 -15.24 11.82 -16.92
C PRO A 114 -14.64 11.65 -15.51
N VAL A 115 -13.31 11.72 -15.36
CA VAL A 115 -12.66 11.80 -14.05
C VAL A 115 -13.12 13.10 -13.41
N GLY A 116 -14.17 12.99 -12.59
CA GLY A 116 -14.89 14.11 -12.00
C GLY A 116 -13.93 15.18 -11.50
N VAL A 117 -14.28 16.44 -11.82
CA VAL A 117 -13.56 17.69 -11.51
C VAL A 117 -12.44 17.47 -10.49
N VAL A 118 -11.23 17.20 -10.99
CA VAL A 118 -10.04 17.14 -10.14
C VAL A 118 -9.76 18.58 -9.72
N PRO A 119 -9.90 18.96 -8.44
CA PRO A 119 -9.61 20.31 -8.01
C PRO A 119 -8.13 20.61 -8.30
N PRO A 120 -7.78 21.80 -8.81
CA PRO A 120 -6.39 22.15 -9.02
C PRO A 120 -5.67 22.23 -7.66
N GLY A 121 -4.66 21.36 -7.46
CA GLY A 121 -3.63 21.52 -6.43
C GLY A 121 -4.04 21.30 -4.97
N GLU A 122 -4.12 20.05 -4.54
CA GLU A 122 -4.15 19.65 -3.11
C GLU A 122 -3.20 18.45 -2.96
N ASP A 123 -1.93 18.71 -2.63
CA ASP A 123 -0.84 17.75 -2.37
C ASP A 123 -1.15 16.25 -2.66
N LEU A 124 -0.88 15.82 -3.91
CA LEU A 124 -1.10 14.44 -4.37
C LEU A 124 -0.45 13.41 -3.44
N LEU A 125 0.74 13.71 -2.90
CA LEU A 125 1.44 12.81 -1.99
C LEU A 125 0.59 12.54 -0.74
N ARG A 126 -0.02 13.57 -0.15
CA ARG A 126 -0.89 13.41 1.03
C ARG A 126 -2.08 12.48 0.75
N ARG A 127 -2.70 12.61 -0.42
CA ARG A 127 -3.81 11.72 -0.82
C ARG A 127 -3.34 10.28 -1.02
N VAL A 128 -2.21 10.09 -1.69
CA VAL A 128 -1.60 8.77 -1.88
C VAL A 128 -1.22 8.14 -0.53
N VAL A 129 -0.65 8.91 0.40
CA VAL A 129 -0.36 8.47 1.77
C VAL A 129 -1.66 8.04 2.47
N GLN A 130 -2.72 8.83 2.38
CA GLN A 130 -4.00 8.48 3.00
C GLN A 130 -4.62 7.22 2.37
N GLU A 131 -4.57 7.07 1.04
CA GLU A 131 -5.08 5.88 0.35
C GLU A 131 -4.32 4.61 0.74
N TRP A 132 -2.98 4.68 0.87
CA TRP A 132 -2.20 3.57 1.41
C TRP A 132 -2.54 3.26 2.87
N LEU A 133 -2.75 4.29 3.70
CA LEU A 133 -3.14 4.11 5.09
C LEU A 133 -4.50 3.41 5.20
N ASN A 134 -5.46 3.78 4.35
CA ASN A 134 -6.77 3.14 4.29
C ASN A 134 -6.66 1.64 4.00
N GLU A 135 -5.77 1.23 3.08
CA GLU A 135 -5.56 -0.20 2.79
C GLU A 135 -4.94 -0.95 3.98
N VAL A 136 -3.94 -0.35 4.61
CA VAL A 136 -3.28 -0.91 5.80
C VAL A 136 -4.27 -1.04 6.97
N GLU A 137 -5.06 0.01 7.24
CA GLU A 137 -6.08 -0.01 8.28
C GLU A 137 -7.17 -1.06 7.98
N ARG A 138 -7.65 -1.13 6.74
CA ARG A 138 -8.65 -2.12 6.32
C ARG A 138 -8.17 -3.54 6.58
N VAL A 139 -6.93 -3.86 6.21
CA VAL A 139 -6.32 -5.18 6.48
C VAL A 139 -6.21 -5.41 7.98
N GLN A 140 -5.81 -4.39 8.75
CA GLN A 140 -5.67 -4.54 10.18
C GLN A 140 -7.00 -4.81 10.90
N LEU A 141 -8.06 -4.11 10.50
CA LEU A 141 -9.40 -4.36 11.00
C LEU A 141 -9.90 -5.76 10.62
N LEU A 142 -9.62 -6.21 9.39
CA LEU A 142 -9.92 -7.59 8.97
C LEU A 142 -9.23 -8.60 9.89
N LEU A 143 -7.93 -8.43 10.15
CA LEU A 143 -7.17 -9.32 11.03
C LEU A 143 -7.70 -9.28 12.48
N ARG A 144 -8.03 -8.09 12.99
CA ARG A 144 -8.57 -7.93 14.35
C ARG A 144 -9.94 -8.58 14.52
N LEU A 145 -10.77 -8.53 13.48
CA LEU A 145 -12.15 -9.06 13.49
C LEU A 145 -12.25 -10.50 12.96
N SER A 146 -11.15 -11.08 12.46
CA SER A 146 -11.12 -12.45 11.92
C SER A 146 -11.47 -13.49 12.99
N PRO A 147 -12.53 -14.31 12.79
CA PRO A 147 -12.87 -15.38 13.74
C PRO A 147 -11.74 -16.37 13.99
N ARG A 148 -10.97 -16.69 12.93
CA ARG A 148 -9.81 -17.58 13.02
C ARG A 148 -8.74 -17.02 13.96
N LEU A 149 -8.40 -15.75 13.81
CA LEU A 149 -7.36 -15.12 14.64
C LEU A 149 -7.85 -14.83 16.05
N ARG A 150 -9.11 -14.42 16.20
CA ARG A 150 -9.74 -14.25 17.52
C ARG A 150 -9.74 -15.53 18.34
N LEU A 151 -9.99 -16.69 17.71
CA LEU A 151 -9.86 -17.99 18.37
C LEU A 151 -8.42 -18.27 18.82
N VAL A 152 -7.42 -17.91 18.01
CA VAL A 152 -5.99 -18.07 18.34
C VAL A 152 -5.57 -17.18 19.52
N HIS A 153 -6.07 -15.94 19.56
CA HIS A 153 -5.69 -14.94 20.56
C HIS A 153 -6.59 -14.92 21.81
N GLY A 154 -7.73 -15.60 21.79
CA GLY A 154 -8.66 -15.69 22.92
C GLY A 154 -9.46 -14.41 23.19
N ASP A 155 -9.88 -13.68 22.15
CA ASP A 155 -10.64 -12.42 22.27
C ASP A 155 -11.92 -12.31 21.44
#